data_AF-A0A1R4J206-F1
#
_entry.id   AF-A0A1R4J206-F1
#
_cell.length_a   1.000
_cell.length_b   1.000
_cell.length_c   1.000
_cell.angle_alpha   90.00
_cell.angle_beta   90.00
_cell.angle_gamma   90.00
#
_symmetry.space_group_name_H-M   'P 1'
#
loop_
_entity.id
_entity.type
_entity.pdbx_description
1 polymer ?
#
loop_
_entity_poly.entity_id
_entity_poly.type
_entity_poly.pdbx_seq_one_letter_code
_entity_poly.pdbx_strand_id
1 'polypeptide(L)'
;MTETPELSAGEGDLAAVHAAWWEAAARGDQPAVRSRCEALAAAFAADPGADRAWAQLPAAQWAAETTGLPGYASLYNAALPARLATSVASAGGPDVPTDVPGAWAARLDPGVTAEQRAAVDEHLEARLQAWREDRGIDAPPESSGPETATAFPPGFMPALTRLRQAALAVPPRASSSGGAAAVEVEPSPPRPLGELLDRLFELEDLEWRRPVTQKQVDRLEAFLGGPLPADYRAFLDRANGSMDREFAGAHEVAADARELLEYAEEELADVADPAAERARFTNDDDSGRVAPGGFVRGWLPIYDHGTGAFVILDCAPGPAGERGQILEYGEGETRVTHPDFRSWLQDHVEDLEP
;
A
#
# COMPACT_ATOMS: atom_id res chain seq x y z
N MET A 1 -2.57 23.43 -26.00
CA MET A 1 -3.89 23.22 -25.38
C MET A 1 -4.46 21.95 -25.98
N THR A 2 -4.26 20.84 -25.29
CA THR A 2 -5.00 19.60 -25.55
C THR A 2 -6.28 19.69 -24.73
N GLU A 3 -7.43 19.61 -25.40
CA GLU A 3 -8.72 19.55 -24.70
C GLU A 3 -8.82 18.21 -23.96
N THR A 4 -8.85 18.25 -22.63
CA THR A 4 -9.20 17.07 -21.84
C THR A 4 -10.62 16.66 -22.22
N PRO A 5 -10.88 15.42 -22.64
CA PRO A 5 -12.23 15.01 -23.01
C PRO A 5 -13.13 15.05 -21.78
N GLU A 6 -14.06 16.01 -21.75
CA GLU A 6 -15.06 16.10 -20.69
C GLU A 6 -15.92 14.83 -20.69
N LEU A 7 -15.94 14.12 -19.56
CA LEU A 7 -16.88 13.02 -19.30
C LEU A 7 -18.31 13.55 -19.01
N SER A 8 -18.79 14.51 -19.82
CA SER A 8 -20.11 15.16 -19.68
C SER A 8 -21.27 14.33 -20.25
N ALA A 9 -21.08 13.02 -20.38
CA ALA A 9 -22.20 12.10 -20.56
C ALA A 9 -23.04 12.09 -19.27
N GLY A 10 -24.33 12.42 -19.37
CA GLY A 10 -25.25 12.38 -18.23
C GLY A 10 -25.42 10.96 -17.63
N GLU A 11 -26.43 10.79 -16.80
CA GLU A 11 -26.77 9.50 -16.13
C GLU A 11 -27.09 8.34 -17.10
N GLY A 12 -27.06 8.60 -18.41
CA GLY A 12 -27.11 7.62 -19.49
C GLY A 12 -25.92 6.66 -19.50
N ASP A 13 -26.14 5.54 -18.81
CA ASP A 13 -25.68 4.20 -19.14
C ASP A 13 -24.23 3.81 -18.82
N LEU A 14 -24.05 3.27 -17.60
CA LEU A 14 -22.86 2.51 -17.19
C LEU A 14 -22.58 1.31 -18.11
N ALA A 15 -23.60 0.67 -18.70
CA ALA A 15 -23.39 -0.47 -19.59
C ALA A 15 -22.74 -0.04 -20.92
N ALA A 16 -23.04 1.15 -21.43
CA ALA A 16 -22.30 1.74 -22.57
C ALA A 16 -20.83 2.00 -22.22
N VAL A 17 -20.52 2.41 -20.99
CA VAL A 17 -19.15 2.58 -20.51
C VAL A 17 -18.43 1.23 -20.38
N HIS A 18 -19.06 0.22 -19.76
CA HIS A 18 -18.52 -1.14 -19.70
C HIS A 18 -18.35 -1.77 -21.09
N ALA A 19 -19.27 -1.52 -22.02
CA ALA A 19 -19.15 -1.95 -23.41
C ALA A 19 -17.96 -1.28 -24.11
N ALA A 20 -17.66 -0.02 -23.81
CA ALA A 20 -16.49 0.68 -24.35
C ALA A 20 -15.16 0.15 -23.79
N TRP A 21 -15.12 -0.30 -22.52
CA TRP A 21 -13.99 -1.05 -21.96
C TRP A 21 -13.81 -2.41 -22.64
N TRP A 22 -14.90 -3.17 -22.75
CA TRP A 22 -14.93 -4.47 -23.43
C TRP A 22 -14.44 -4.38 -24.87
N GLU A 23 -14.95 -3.43 -25.64
CA GLU A 23 -14.61 -3.26 -27.05
C GLU A 23 -13.15 -2.85 -27.27
N ALA A 24 -12.57 -2.07 -26.35
CA ALA A 24 -11.15 -1.73 -26.37
C ALA A 24 -10.26 -2.95 -26.05
N ALA A 25 -10.58 -3.69 -24.99
CA ALA A 25 -9.84 -4.89 -24.60
C ALA A 25 -9.93 -6.00 -25.65
N ALA A 26 -11.13 -6.23 -26.21
CA ALA A 26 -11.36 -7.25 -27.22
C ALA A 26 -10.59 -6.97 -28.54
N ARG A 27 -10.33 -5.70 -28.86
CA ARG A 27 -9.47 -5.26 -29.98
C ARG A 27 -7.96 -5.24 -29.65
N GLY A 28 -7.56 -5.44 -28.39
CA GLY A 28 -6.17 -5.22 -27.97
C GLY A 28 -5.72 -3.75 -28.01
N ASP A 29 -6.67 -2.81 -27.93
CA ASP A 29 -6.42 -1.37 -28.04
C ASP A 29 -5.86 -0.80 -26.72
N GLN A 30 -4.58 -1.11 -26.46
CA GLN A 30 -3.84 -0.65 -25.28
C GLN A 30 -3.90 0.88 -25.09
N PRO A 31 -3.75 1.75 -26.11
CA PRO A 31 -3.91 3.19 -25.94
C PRO A 31 -5.30 3.60 -25.43
N ALA A 32 -6.36 2.98 -25.93
CA ALA A 32 -7.72 3.31 -25.51
C ALA A 32 -8.09 2.70 -24.14
N VAL A 33 -7.49 1.57 -23.73
CA VAL A 33 -7.58 1.07 -22.34
C VAL A 33 -6.83 2.03 -21.41
N ARG A 34 -5.57 2.35 -21.73
CA ARG A 34 -4.70 3.26 -20.95
C ARG A 34 -5.38 4.61 -20.69
N SER A 35 -5.85 5.28 -21.73
CA SER A 35 -6.49 6.60 -21.61
C SER A 35 -7.75 6.57 -20.74
N ARG A 36 -8.51 5.48 -20.75
CA ARG A 36 -9.66 5.32 -19.85
C ARG A 36 -9.24 5.05 -18.41
N CYS A 37 -8.15 4.30 -18.18
CA CYS A 37 -7.62 4.10 -16.83
C CYS A 37 -7.06 5.41 -16.25
N GLU A 38 -6.40 6.23 -17.06
CA GLU A 38 -5.93 7.58 -16.69
C GLU A 38 -7.12 8.50 -16.34
N ALA A 39 -8.18 8.51 -17.15
CA ALA A 39 -9.40 9.25 -16.84
C ALA A 39 -10.09 8.77 -15.55
N LEU A 40 -10.06 7.46 -15.28
CA LEU A 40 -10.58 6.87 -14.05
C LEU A 40 -9.72 7.23 -12.82
N ALA A 41 -8.38 7.20 -12.94
CA ALA A 41 -7.46 7.65 -11.90
C ALA A 41 -7.65 9.14 -11.59
N ALA A 42 -7.81 9.98 -12.62
CA ALA A 42 -8.12 11.39 -12.46
C ALA A 42 -9.47 11.63 -11.77
N ALA A 43 -10.48 10.79 -12.03
CA ALA A 43 -11.77 10.85 -11.33
C ALA A 43 -11.63 10.52 -9.84
N PHE A 44 -10.90 9.47 -9.47
CA PHE A 44 -10.62 9.16 -8.05
C PHE A 44 -9.74 10.21 -7.36
N ALA A 45 -8.79 10.81 -8.10
CA ALA A 45 -8.02 11.93 -7.56
C ALA A 45 -8.93 13.15 -7.29
N ALA A 46 -9.91 13.44 -8.15
CA ALA A 46 -10.85 14.54 -7.96
C ALA A 46 -11.85 14.27 -6.82
N ASP A 47 -12.40 13.05 -6.76
CA ASP A 47 -13.37 12.61 -5.75
C ASP A 47 -13.21 11.09 -5.47
N PRO A 48 -12.56 10.71 -4.35
CA PRO A 48 -12.44 9.32 -3.92
C PRO A 48 -13.79 8.62 -3.66
N GLY A 49 -14.87 9.38 -3.43
CA GLY A 49 -16.22 8.87 -3.19
C GLY A 49 -17.07 8.70 -4.45
N ALA A 50 -16.55 9.00 -5.64
CA ALA A 50 -17.33 9.01 -6.87
C ALA A 50 -17.86 7.62 -7.26
N ASP A 51 -19.13 7.33 -6.93
CA ASP A 51 -19.83 6.06 -7.24
C ASP A 51 -19.67 5.63 -8.71
N ARG A 52 -19.68 6.59 -9.65
CA ARG A 52 -19.50 6.32 -11.08
C ARG A 52 -18.09 5.89 -11.46
N ALA A 53 -17.05 6.38 -10.80
CA ALA A 53 -15.69 5.87 -10.96
C ALA A 53 -15.61 4.45 -10.36
N TRP A 54 -16.15 4.29 -9.16
CA TRP A 54 -16.25 3.02 -8.46
C TRP A 54 -16.98 1.91 -9.21
N ALA A 55 -17.99 2.26 -10.00
CA ALA A 55 -18.73 1.31 -10.85
C ALA A 55 -17.97 0.93 -12.13
N GLN A 56 -16.93 1.67 -12.54
CA GLN A 56 -16.11 1.36 -13.72
C GLN A 56 -14.85 0.55 -13.39
N LEU A 57 -14.38 0.62 -12.15
CA LEU A 57 -13.15 -0.04 -11.68
C LEU A 57 -13.04 -1.55 -12.03
N PRO A 58 -14.08 -2.41 -11.93
CA PRO A 58 -13.95 -3.82 -12.31
C PRO A 58 -13.66 -4.01 -13.81
N ALA A 59 -14.35 -3.24 -14.67
CA ALA A 59 -14.16 -3.29 -16.12
C ALA A 59 -12.79 -2.71 -16.52
N ALA A 60 -12.31 -1.70 -15.80
CA ALA A 60 -10.98 -1.12 -15.98
C ALA A 60 -9.87 -2.10 -15.62
N GLN A 61 -9.99 -2.80 -14.49
CA GLN A 61 -9.02 -3.81 -14.05
C GLN A 61 -8.90 -4.92 -15.09
N TRP A 62 -10.01 -5.56 -15.45
CA TRP A 62 -9.99 -6.65 -16.44
C TRP A 62 -9.48 -6.19 -17.80
N ALA A 63 -9.87 -5.01 -18.28
CA ALA A 63 -9.36 -4.49 -19.54
C ALA A 63 -7.84 -4.27 -19.51
N ALA A 64 -7.30 -3.81 -18.38
CA ALA A 64 -5.86 -3.67 -18.16
C ALA A 64 -5.15 -5.03 -18.10
N GLU A 65 -5.70 -6.02 -17.39
CA GLU A 65 -5.19 -7.40 -17.34
C GLU A 65 -5.17 -8.03 -18.74
N THR A 66 -6.32 -8.03 -19.44
CA THR A 66 -6.50 -8.62 -20.79
C THR A 66 -5.63 -7.97 -21.86
N THR A 67 -5.26 -6.70 -21.72
CA THR A 67 -4.39 -6.00 -22.68
C THR A 67 -2.91 -5.93 -22.28
N GLY A 68 -2.51 -6.58 -21.18
CA GLY A 68 -1.10 -6.60 -20.76
C GLY A 68 -0.60 -5.28 -20.17
N LEU A 69 -1.46 -4.53 -19.47
CA LEU A 69 -1.16 -3.29 -18.77
C LEU A 69 -1.18 -3.49 -17.23
N PRO A 70 -0.31 -4.33 -16.64
CA PRO A 70 -0.41 -4.74 -15.23
C PRO A 70 -0.31 -3.57 -14.23
N GLY A 71 0.49 -2.54 -14.53
CA GLY A 71 0.58 -1.33 -13.69
C GLY A 71 -0.75 -0.57 -13.55
N TYR A 72 -1.68 -0.76 -14.49
CA TYR A 72 -3.03 -0.19 -14.45
C TYR A 72 -4.05 -1.12 -13.78
N ALA A 73 -3.80 -2.43 -13.72
CA ALA A 73 -4.61 -3.35 -12.91
C ALA A 73 -4.48 -3.02 -11.41
N SER A 74 -3.31 -2.52 -10.99
CA SER A 74 -3.04 -2.05 -9.63
C SER A 74 -3.94 -0.89 -9.15
N LEU A 75 -4.64 -0.17 -10.04
CA LEU A 75 -5.67 0.81 -9.65
C LEU A 75 -6.77 0.16 -8.79
N TYR A 76 -7.09 -1.11 -9.04
CA TYR A 76 -8.09 -1.84 -8.25
C TYR A 76 -7.61 -2.07 -6.81
N ASN A 77 -6.40 -2.60 -6.65
CA ASN A 77 -5.79 -2.88 -5.34
C ASN A 77 -5.56 -1.58 -4.55
N ALA A 78 -5.19 -0.49 -5.23
CA ALA A 78 -5.05 0.85 -4.67
C ALA A 78 -6.38 1.43 -4.16
N ALA A 79 -7.45 1.26 -4.95
CA ALA A 79 -8.73 1.84 -4.60
C ALA A 79 -9.46 1.04 -3.52
N LEU A 80 -9.54 -0.30 -3.64
CA LEU A 80 -10.42 -1.16 -2.85
C LEU A 80 -10.43 -0.88 -1.32
N PRO A 81 -9.28 -0.65 -0.64
CA PRO A 81 -9.27 -0.27 0.77
C PRO A 81 -10.09 0.99 1.09
N ALA A 82 -10.08 1.99 0.20
CA ALA A 82 -10.83 3.24 0.36
C ALA A 82 -12.34 3.01 0.33
N ARG A 83 -12.86 2.20 -0.61
CA ARG A 83 -14.29 1.87 -0.63
C ARG A 83 -14.69 0.98 0.51
N LEU A 84 -13.84 0.04 0.93
CA LEU A 84 -14.13 -0.78 2.12
C LEU A 84 -14.29 0.11 3.35
N ALA A 85 -13.37 1.05 3.56
CA ALA A 85 -13.48 2.05 4.62
C ALA A 85 -14.78 2.88 4.50
N THR A 86 -15.05 3.52 3.35
CA THR A 86 -16.26 4.35 3.15
C THR A 86 -17.56 3.54 3.28
N SER A 87 -17.57 2.28 2.85
CA SER A 87 -18.74 1.40 2.91
C SER A 87 -19.00 0.87 4.33
N VAL A 88 -17.94 0.57 5.09
CA VAL A 88 -18.05 0.19 6.52
C VAL A 88 -18.64 1.32 7.37
N ALA A 89 -18.42 2.58 6.98
CA ALA A 89 -19.07 3.74 7.61
C ALA A 89 -20.55 3.92 7.22
N SER A 90 -21.03 3.27 6.16
CA SER A 90 -22.29 3.62 5.47
C SER A 90 -23.31 2.47 5.38
N ALA A 91 -22.92 1.21 5.54
CA ALA A 91 -23.77 0.05 5.24
C ALA A 91 -24.74 -0.34 6.37
N GLY A 92 -26.01 0.01 6.20
CA GLY A 92 -27.14 -0.56 6.93
C GLY A 92 -28.28 -0.98 6.00
N GLY A 93 -28.31 -2.25 5.59
CA GLY A 93 -29.42 -2.87 4.84
C GLY A 93 -29.02 -3.49 3.48
N PRO A 94 -29.53 -4.69 3.12
CA PRO A 94 -29.24 -5.36 1.84
C PRO A 94 -30.40 -5.28 0.81
N ASP A 95 -30.05 -5.29 -0.48
CA ASP A 95 -30.70 -6.07 -1.57
C ASP A 95 -30.26 -5.59 -2.98
N VAL A 96 -29.62 -6.43 -3.81
CA VAL A 96 -29.52 -6.24 -5.29
C VAL A 96 -29.41 -7.57 -6.06
N PRO A 97 -30.32 -7.81 -7.02
CA PRO A 97 -30.15 -8.69 -8.21
C PRO A 97 -30.46 -7.92 -9.54
N THR A 98 -30.43 -8.42 -10.78
CA THR A 98 -29.71 -9.44 -11.60
C THR A 98 -28.51 -9.01 -12.45
N ASP A 99 -28.77 -8.54 -13.68
CA ASP A 99 -28.22 -9.20 -14.89
C ASP A 99 -27.25 -8.39 -15.78
N VAL A 100 -26.07 -9.00 -16.03
CA VAL A 100 -24.89 -8.56 -16.81
C VAL A 100 -23.90 -7.62 -16.09
N PRO A 101 -24.23 -6.38 -15.64
CA PRO A 101 -23.38 -5.67 -14.67
C PRO A 101 -23.20 -6.47 -13.36
N GLY A 102 -24.15 -7.36 -13.06
CA GLY A 102 -24.09 -8.28 -11.93
C GLY A 102 -22.94 -9.28 -11.96
N ALA A 103 -22.39 -9.67 -13.11
CA ALA A 103 -21.24 -10.58 -13.16
C ALA A 103 -19.96 -9.88 -12.64
N TRP A 104 -19.74 -8.64 -13.11
CA TRP A 104 -18.66 -7.79 -12.63
C TRP A 104 -18.82 -7.41 -11.16
N ALA A 105 -20.05 -7.11 -10.71
CA ALA A 105 -20.32 -6.83 -9.31
C ALA A 105 -20.10 -8.08 -8.42
N ALA A 106 -20.56 -9.26 -8.87
CA ALA A 106 -20.41 -10.52 -8.13
C ALA A 106 -18.95 -10.97 -8.01
N ARG A 107 -18.08 -10.72 -9.02
CA ARG A 107 -16.63 -10.99 -8.89
C ARG A 107 -16.03 -10.29 -7.67
N LEU A 108 -16.57 -9.14 -7.28
CA LEU A 108 -16.07 -8.27 -6.21
C LEU A 108 -16.85 -8.35 -4.89
N ASP A 109 -17.90 -9.17 -4.80
CA ASP A 109 -18.64 -9.37 -3.56
C ASP A 109 -17.72 -10.14 -2.57
N PRO A 110 -17.47 -9.63 -1.35
CA PRO A 110 -16.61 -10.30 -0.36
C PRO A 110 -17.18 -11.67 0.10
N GLY A 111 -18.47 -11.93 -0.09
CA GLY A 111 -19.10 -13.24 0.15
C GLY A 111 -18.87 -14.28 -0.95
N VAL A 112 -18.30 -13.88 -2.10
CA VAL A 112 -18.07 -14.79 -3.24
C VAL A 112 -16.74 -15.54 -3.08
N THR A 113 -16.78 -16.86 -3.32
CA THR A 113 -15.62 -17.76 -3.15
C THR A 113 -14.63 -17.64 -4.31
N ALA A 114 -13.41 -18.17 -4.13
CA ALA A 114 -12.43 -18.25 -5.21
C ALA A 114 -12.92 -19.09 -6.41
N GLU A 115 -13.68 -20.16 -6.14
CA GLU A 115 -14.30 -21.02 -7.17
C GLU A 115 -15.37 -20.26 -7.97
N GLN A 116 -16.21 -19.47 -7.29
CA GLN A 116 -17.21 -18.63 -7.95
C GLN A 116 -16.58 -17.49 -8.77
N ARG A 117 -15.48 -16.88 -8.28
CA ARG A 117 -14.67 -15.93 -9.08
C ARG A 117 -14.12 -16.59 -10.34
N ALA A 118 -13.52 -17.77 -10.22
CA ALA A 118 -13.00 -18.50 -11.38
C ALA A 118 -14.09 -18.83 -12.42
N ALA A 119 -15.29 -19.21 -11.97
CA ALA A 119 -16.43 -19.47 -12.86
C ALA A 119 -16.95 -18.19 -13.57
N VAL A 120 -16.90 -17.03 -12.90
CA VAL A 120 -17.19 -15.73 -13.54
C VAL A 120 -16.14 -15.40 -14.59
N ASP A 121 -14.86 -15.63 -14.29
CA ASP A 121 -13.75 -15.34 -15.21
C ASP A 121 -13.78 -16.26 -16.44
N GLU A 122 -14.05 -17.55 -16.26
CA GLU A 122 -14.28 -18.51 -17.36
C GLU A 122 -15.47 -18.08 -18.24
N HIS A 123 -16.58 -17.64 -17.63
CA HIS A 123 -17.74 -17.14 -18.37
C HIS A 123 -17.41 -15.88 -19.20
N LEU A 124 -16.64 -14.95 -18.63
CA LEU A 124 -16.22 -13.73 -19.31
C LEU A 124 -15.28 -14.04 -20.47
N GLU A 125 -14.28 -14.91 -20.30
CA GLU A 125 -13.38 -15.29 -21.40
C GLU A 125 -14.11 -16.04 -22.51
N ALA A 126 -15.03 -16.96 -22.18
CA ALA A 126 -15.87 -17.63 -23.17
C ALA A 126 -16.76 -16.65 -23.97
N ARG A 127 -17.28 -15.61 -23.30
CA ARG A 127 -18.03 -14.52 -23.96
C ARG A 127 -17.13 -13.64 -24.83
N LEU A 128 -15.88 -13.41 -24.44
CA LEU A 128 -14.88 -12.66 -25.21
C LEU A 128 -14.49 -13.40 -26.48
N GLN A 129 -14.20 -14.69 -26.36
CA GLN A 129 -13.85 -15.55 -27.48
C GLN A 129 -14.99 -15.63 -28.51
N ALA A 130 -16.23 -15.88 -28.07
CA ALA A 130 -17.39 -15.89 -28.96
C ALA A 130 -17.64 -14.54 -29.67
N TRP A 131 -17.35 -13.42 -29.01
CA TRP A 131 -17.46 -12.07 -29.60
C TRP A 131 -16.38 -11.79 -30.66
N ARG A 132 -15.16 -12.31 -30.44
CA ARG A 132 -14.04 -12.23 -31.39
C ARG A 132 -14.34 -13.04 -32.66
N GLU A 133 -14.82 -14.28 -32.48
CA GLU A 133 -15.21 -15.19 -33.57
C GLU A 133 -16.32 -14.59 -34.45
N ASP A 134 -17.38 -14.03 -33.85
CA ASP A 134 -18.50 -13.35 -34.54
C ASP A 134 -18.04 -12.19 -35.46
N ARG A 135 -16.90 -11.56 -35.15
CA ARG A 135 -16.35 -10.43 -35.93
C ARG A 135 -15.12 -10.79 -36.78
N GLY A 136 -14.65 -12.02 -36.74
CA GLY A 136 -13.39 -12.40 -37.40
C GLY A 136 -12.18 -11.63 -36.87
N ILE A 137 -12.16 -11.35 -35.55
CA ILE A 137 -11.03 -10.73 -34.86
C ILE A 137 -10.18 -11.86 -34.29
N ASP A 138 -8.94 -12.01 -34.79
CA ASP A 138 -7.99 -12.95 -34.22
C ASP A 138 -7.66 -12.56 -32.76
N ALA A 139 -7.48 -13.55 -31.89
CA ALA A 139 -6.99 -13.31 -30.54
C ALA A 139 -5.59 -12.64 -30.58
N PRO A 140 -5.28 -11.69 -29.68
CA PRO A 140 -3.93 -11.14 -29.61
C PRO A 140 -2.91 -12.25 -29.39
N PRO A 141 -1.74 -12.22 -30.04
CA PRO A 141 -0.77 -13.30 -29.95
C PRO A 141 -0.22 -13.41 -28.52
N GLU A 142 -0.19 -14.62 -27.95
CA GLU A 142 0.36 -14.92 -26.61
C GLU A 142 1.80 -14.39 -26.39
N SER A 143 2.51 -14.08 -27.47
CA SER A 143 3.88 -13.55 -27.47
C SER A 143 4.00 -12.03 -27.35
N SER A 144 2.90 -11.26 -27.29
CA SER A 144 2.96 -9.90 -26.75
C SER A 144 3.05 -9.97 -25.23
N GLY A 145 4.19 -10.48 -24.74
CA GLY A 145 4.54 -10.38 -23.32
C GLY A 145 4.49 -8.91 -22.90
N PRO A 146 4.19 -8.63 -21.62
CA PRO A 146 3.93 -7.27 -21.17
C PRO A 146 5.08 -6.36 -21.57
N GLU A 147 4.79 -5.31 -22.36
CA GLU A 147 5.65 -4.14 -22.32
C GLU A 147 5.73 -3.76 -20.85
N THR A 148 6.94 -3.74 -20.30
CA THR A 148 7.18 -3.50 -18.87
C THR A 148 6.96 -2.02 -18.54
N ALA A 149 5.70 -1.58 -18.68
CA ALA A 149 5.17 -0.35 -18.14
C ALA A 149 4.98 -0.52 -16.63
N THR A 150 6.12 -0.61 -15.92
CA THR A 150 6.22 -0.36 -14.48
C THR A 150 6.01 1.12 -14.16
N ALA A 151 6.05 2.00 -15.16
CA ALA A 151 5.66 3.39 -15.05
C ALA A 151 4.14 3.50 -14.77
N PHE A 152 3.81 3.90 -13.55
CA PHE A 152 2.46 4.27 -13.15
C PHE A 152 1.95 5.47 -13.99
N PRO A 153 0.65 5.57 -14.31
CA PRO A 153 0.12 6.70 -15.07
C PRO A 153 0.34 8.04 -14.36
N PRO A 154 0.49 9.15 -15.10
CA PRO A 154 0.44 10.49 -14.53
C PRO A 154 -0.84 10.67 -13.70
N GLY A 155 -0.69 11.05 -12.43
CA GLY A 155 -1.80 11.16 -11.48
C GLY A 155 -2.14 9.88 -10.70
N PHE A 156 -1.53 8.72 -10.99
CA PHE A 156 -1.70 7.49 -10.19
C PHE A 156 -1.32 7.68 -8.74
N MET A 157 -0.10 8.16 -8.48
CA MET A 157 0.39 8.36 -7.10
C MET A 157 -0.48 9.37 -6.34
N PRO A 158 -0.82 10.57 -6.89
CA PRO A 158 -1.83 11.43 -6.30
C PRO A 158 -3.20 10.78 -6.05
N ALA A 159 -3.69 9.91 -6.95
CA ALA A 159 -4.96 9.20 -6.76
C ALA A 159 -4.86 8.14 -5.64
N LEU A 160 -3.80 7.33 -5.63
CA LEU A 160 -3.49 6.36 -4.58
C LEU A 160 -3.33 7.05 -3.22
N THR A 161 -2.60 8.16 -3.15
CA THR A 161 -2.45 8.97 -1.92
C THR A 161 -3.80 9.49 -1.43
N ARG A 162 -4.66 10.01 -2.31
CA ARG A 162 -6.01 10.49 -1.93
C ARG A 162 -6.98 9.38 -1.55
N LEU A 163 -6.93 8.23 -2.24
CA LEU A 163 -7.69 7.04 -1.90
C LEU A 163 -7.24 6.49 -0.53
N ARG A 164 -5.93 6.44 -0.26
CA ARG A 164 -5.37 6.08 1.05
C ARG A 164 -5.78 7.08 2.13
N GLN A 165 -5.68 8.39 1.87
CA GLN A 165 -6.17 9.42 2.79
C GLN A 165 -7.67 9.29 3.07
N ALA A 166 -8.50 8.98 2.06
CA ALA A 166 -9.93 8.72 2.27
C ALA A 166 -10.19 7.42 3.05
N ALA A 167 -9.36 6.39 2.86
CA ALA A 167 -9.41 5.14 3.62
C ALA A 167 -9.07 5.33 5.10
N LEU A 168 -8.11 6.21 5.40
CA LEU A 168 -7.62 6.51 6.75
C LEU A 168 -8.41 7.63 7.45
N ALA A 169 -9.04 8.53 6.68
CA ALA A 169 -9.96 9.56 7.20
C ALA A 169 -11.32 9.00 7.61
N VAL A 170 -11.65 7.77 7.21
CA VAL A 170 -12.60 6.95 7.97
C VAL A 170 -11.86 6.59 9.25
N PRO A 171 -12.27 7.12 10.42
CA PRO A 171 -11.57 6.81 11.66
C PRO A 171 -11.51 5.29 11.81
N PRO A 172 -10.39 4.72 12.28
CA PRO A 172 -10.32 3.28 12.53
C PRO A 172 -11.56 2.91 13.31
N ARG A 173 -12.24 1.83 12.89
CA ARG A 173 -13.35 1.24 13.65
C ARG A 173 -12.90 1.27 15.09
N ALA A 174 -13.57 2.06 15.94
CA ALA A 174 -13.07 2.27 17.27
C ALA A 174 -12.87 0.89 17.90
N SER A 175 -11.60 0.51 18.11
CA SER A 175 -11.21 -0.48 19.12
C SER A 175 -12.08 -0.15 20.31
N SER A 176 -12.77 -1.13 20.91
CA SER A 176 -14.03 -0.89 21.61
C SER A 176 -13.94 -0.13 22.96
N SER A 177 -13.01 0.81 23.08
CA SER A 177 -13.03 2.03 23.88
C SER A 177 -14.04 3.04 23.32
N GLY A 178 -15.33 2.68 23.34
CA GLY A 178 -16.39 3.70 23.29
C GLY A 178 -16.12 4.75 24.37
N GLY A 179 -16.31 6.03 24.06
CA GLY A 179 -15.74 7.21 24.75
C GLY A 179 -15.95 7.33 26.26
N ALA A 180 -15.30 6.45 27.03
CA ALA A 180 -14.75 6.77 28.33
C ALA A 180 -13.67 7.85 28.14
N ALA A 181 -13.55 8.76 29.11
CA ALA A 181 -12.38 9.62 29.18
C ALA A 181 -11.12 8.74 29.10
N ALA A 182 -10.09 9.20 28.38
CA ALA A 182 -8.83 8.47 28.24
C ALA A 182 -8.37 8.02 29.63
N VAL A 183 -8.54 6.72 29.89
CA VAL A 183 -8.02 6.10 31.10
C VAL A 183 -6.53 6.09 30.86
N GLU A 184 -5.79 6.84 31.69
CA GLU A 184 -4.34 6.69 31.75
C GLU A 184 -4.09 5.23 32.16
N VAL A 185 -3.86 4.38 31.15
CA VAL A 185 -3.40 3.01 31.36
C VAL A 185 -2.01 3.16 31.94
N GLU A 186 -1.85 2.82 33.22
CA GLU A 186 -0.52 2.82 33.83
C GLU A 186 0.36 1.87 33.01
N PRO A 187 1.52 2.34 32.49
CA PRO A 187 2.32 1.53 31.58
C PRO A 187 2.80 0.26 32.26
N SER A 188 2.67 -0.86 31.56
CA SER A 188 3.08 -2.18 32.03
C SER A 188 4.56 -2.20 32.44
N PRO A 189 4.92 -2.91 33.53
CA PRO A 189 6.30 -2.96 33.99
C PRO A 189 7.21 -3.58 32.93
N PRO A 190 8.42 -3.03 32.69
CA PRO A 190 9.22 -3.37 31.50
C PRO A 190 9.67 -4.84 31.47
N ARG A 191 9.18 -5.59 30.48
CA ARG A 191 9.40 -7.04 30.30
C ARG A 191 10.80 -7.33 29.73
N PRO A 192 11.49 -8.42 30.11
CA PRO A 192 12.80 -8.76 29.54
C PRO A 192 12.75 -9.01 28.03
N LEU A 193 13.73 -8.51 27.27
CA LEU A 193 13.75 -8.67 25.80
C LEU A 193 13.63 -10.13 25.33
N GLY A 194 14.26 -11.07 26.05
CA GLY A 194 14.17 -12.50 25.71
C GLY A 194 12.74 -13.03 25.79
N GLU A 195 11.97 -12.59 26.80
CA GLU A 195 10.57 -12.94 26.99
C GLU A 195 9.68 -12.30 25.91
N LEU A 196 9.91 -11.01 25.60
CA LEU A 196 9.20 -10.31 24.54
C LEU A 196 9.40 -10.99 23.17
N LEU A 197 10.63 -11.39 22.86
CA LEU A 197 10.91 -12.17 21.66
C LEU A 197 10.26 -13.55 21.70
N ASP A 198 10.30 -14.26 22.83
CA ASP A 198 9.60 -15.55 22.99
C ASP A 198 8.09 -15.41 22.69
N ARG A 199 7.45 -14.33 23.18
CA ARG A 199 6.02 -14.06 22.99
C ARG A 199 5.68 -13.60 21.57
N LEU A 200 6.50 -12.75 20.95
CA LEU A 200 6.33 -12.36 19.54
C LEU A 200 6.25 -13.61 18.64
N PHE A 201 7.22 -14.51 18.76
CA PHE A 201 7.27 -15.75 17.95
C PHE A 201 6.20 -16.79 18.34
N GLU A 202 5.45 -16.59 19.43
CA GLU A 202 4.33 -17.45 19.86
C GLU A 202 2.97 -16.90 19.42
N LEU A 203 2.80 -15.58 19.42
CA LEU A 203 1.55 -14.87 19.13
C LEU A 203 1.37 -14.58 17.64
N GLU A 204 2.45 -14.25 16.94
CA GLU A 204 2.42 -13.95 15.50
C GLU A 204 2.41 -15.24 14.66
N ASP A 205 1.32 -15.47 13.91
CA ASP A 205 1.16 -16.59 12.97
C ASP A 205 1.91 -16.34 11.63
N LEU A 206 3.16 -15.87 11.73
CA LEU A 206 4.03 -15.50 10.61
C LEU A 206 5.02 -16.62 10.26
N GLU A 207 5.34 -16.77 8.96
CA GLU A 207 6.42 -17.65 8.54
C GLU A 207 7.77 -16.94 8.72
N TRP A 208 8.45 -17.24 9.82
CA TRP A 208 9.73 -16.62 10.18
C TRP A 208 10.92 -17.16 9.38
N ARG A 209 11.78 -16.24 8.93
CA ARG A 209 13.03 -16.59 8.23
C ARG A 209 14.08 -17.08 9.22
N ARG A 210 14.98 -17.94 8.73
CA ARG A 210 16.12 -18.45 9.53
C ARG A 210 16.94 -17.30 10.14
N PRO A 211 17.55 -17.49 11.32
CA PRO A 211 18.45 -16.52 11.95
C PRO A 211 19.45 -15.87 10.99
N VAL A 212 19.77 -14.60 11.26
CA VAL A 212 20.75 -13.84 10.47
C VAL A 212 22.14 -14.51 10.54
N THR A 213 22.87 -14.51 9.43
CA THR A 213 24.29 -14.90 9.45
C THR A 213 25.16 -13.69 9.81
N GLN A 214 26.29 -13.89 10.49
CA GLN A 214 27.21 -12.80 10.83
C GLN A 214 27.59 -11.97 9.58
N LYS A 215 27.80 -12.62 8.42
CA LYS A 215 28.07 -11.95 7.13
C LYS A 215 26.96 -11.00 6.66
N GLN A 216 25.69 -11.27 6.99
CA GLN A 216 24.58 -10.35 6.71
C GLN A 216 24.64 -9.16 7.68
N VAL A 217 24.94 -9.39 8.96
CA VAL A 217 25.09 -8.30 9.93
C VAL A 217 26.29 -7.41 9.59
N ASP A 218 27.46 -7.98 9.29
CA ASP A 218 28.66 -7.24 8.88
C ASP A 218 28.36 -6.27 7.71
N ARG A 219 27.47 -6.68 6.78
CA ARG A 219 27.03 -5.87 5.64
C ARG A 219 26.06 -4.76 6.05
N LEU A 220 25.15 -5.02 6.98
CA LEU A 220 24.19 -4.04 7.49
C LEU A 220 24.92 -2.98 8.35
N GLU A 221 25.82 -3.41 9.23
CA GLU A 221 26.67 -2.49 10.02
C GLU A 221 27.61 -1.67 9.13
N ALA A 222 28.17 -2.26 8.07
CA ALA A 222 28.93 -1.53 7.05
C ALA A 222 28.05 -0.56 6.22
N PHE A 223 26.78 -0.88 5.98
CA PHE A 223 25.84 0.02 5.32
C PHE A 223 25.52 1.24 6.19
N LEU A 224 25.32 1.03 7.49
CA LEU A 224 25.07 2.05 8.53
C LEU A 224 26.32 2.86 8.92
N GLY A 225 27.53 2.33 8.69
CA GLY A 225 28.77 2.92 9.17
C GLY A 225 29.01 2.74 10.69
N GLY A 226 28.33 1.79 11.33
CA GLY A 226 28.40 1.55 12.78
C GLY A 226 27.58 0.34 13.24
N PRO A 227 27.73 -0.08 14.50
CA PRO A 227 27.09 -1.30 15.02
C PRO A 227 25.57 -1.17 15.09
N LEU A 228 24.86 -2.29 14.98
CA LEU A 228 23.41 -2.32 15.19
C LEU A 228 23.06 -2.04 16.67
N PRO A 229 21.90 -1.40 16.94
CA PRO A 229 21.29 -1.42 18.26
C PRO A 229 21.14 -2.86 18.78
N ALA A 230 21.54 -3.09 20.03
CA ALA A 230 21.71 -4.44 20.58
C ALA A 230 20.41 -5.27 20.58
N ASP A 231 19.27 -4.62 20.83
CA ASP A 231 17.98 -5.31 20.95
C ASP A 231 17.47 -5.78 19.59
N TYR A 232 17.61 -4.95 18.54
CA TYR A 232 17.28 -5.36 17.17
C TYR A 232 18.29 -6.38 16.61
N ARG A 233 19.56 -6.33 17.04
CA ARG A 233 20.53 -7.40 16.77
C ARG A 233 20.06 -8.74 17.37
N ALA A 234 19.55 -8.73 18.60
CA ALA A 234 19.04 -9.94 19.26
C ALA A 234 17.76 -10.49 18.59
N PHE A 235 16.90 -9.64 18.03
CA PHE A 235 15.82 -10.05 17.14
C PHE A 235 16.35 -10.77 15.89
N LEU A 236 17.31 -10.16 15.17
CA LEU A 236 17.88 -10.74 13.95
C LEU A 236 18.61 -12.08 14.20
N ASP A 237 19.27 -12.23 15.35
CA ASP A 237 19.90 -13.48 15.78
C ASP A 237 18.88 -14.61 16.09
N ARG A 238 17.58 -14.29 16.20
CA ARG A 238 16.47 -15.25 16.32
C ARG A 238 15.77 -15.51 14.97
N ALA A 239 15.42 -14.46 14.24
CA ALA A 239 14.78 -14.54 12.94
C ALA A 239 15.25 -13.38 12.04
N ASN A 240 15.64 -13.68 10.81
CA ASN A 240 16.03 -12.65 9.84
C ASN A 240 14.79 -12.08 9.13
N GLY A 241 13.84 -11.54 9.89
CA GLY A 241 12.52 -11.08 9.40
C GLY A 241 11.51 -12.20 9.12
N SER A 242 10.33 -11.83 8.63
CA SER A 242 9.25 -12.73 8.22
C SER A 242 9.22 -12.91 6.68
N MET A 243 8.52 -13.93 6.17
CA MET A 243 8.45 -14.23 4.74
C MET A 243 7.50 -13.30 3.96
N ASP A 244 6.40 -12.93 4.60
CA ASP A 244 5.34 -11.99 4.20
C ASP A 244 5.78 -10.51 4.18
N ARG A 245 6.90 -10.20 4.83
CA ARG A 245 7.57 -8.88 4.95
C ARG A 245 6.99 -7.91 6.01
N GLU A 246 6.06 -8.30 6.87
CA GLU A 246 5.69 -7.47 8.03
C GLU A 246 6.92 -7.12 8.88
N PHE A 247 7.76 -8.10 9.21
CA PHE A 247 9.06 -7.86 9.87
C PHE A 247 10.22 -7.94 8.88
N ALA A 248 10.95 -6.85 8.69
CA ALA A 248 12.04 -6.79 7.72
C ALA A 248 13.34 -7.44 8.23
N GLY A 249 13.95 -8.30 7.41
CA GLY A 249 15.24 -8.92 7.70
C GLY A 249 16.45 -8.04 7.31
N ALA A 250 17.66 -8.45 7.71
CA ALA A 250 18.88 -7.64 7.54
C ALA A 250 19.24 -7.24 6.09
N HIS A 251 18.69 -7.93 5.08
CA HIS A 251 18.81 -7.52 3.68
C HIS A 251 17.70 -6.56 3.25
N GLU A 252 16.47 -6.79 3.70
CA GLU A 252 15.29 -5.98 3.38
C GLU A 252 15.42 -4.59 3.99
N VAL A 253 15.72 -4.47 5.29
CA VAL A 253 15.97 -3.16 5.92
C VAL A 253 17.04 -2.33 5.20
N ALA A 254 18.05 -2.98 4.60
CA ALA A 254 19.13 -2.31 3.87
C ALA A 254 18.81 -2.03 2.39
N ALA A 255 17.76 -2.66 1.85
CA ALA A 255 17.24 -2.40 0.51
C ALA A 255 16.16 -1.32 0.59
N ASP A 256 15.18 -1.50 1.47
CA ASP A 256 14.05 -0.60 1.68
C ASP A 256 14.54 0.77 2.18
N ALA A 257 15.56 0.83 3.06
CA ALA A 257 16.22 2.10 3.45
C ALA A 257 17.02 2.79 2.33
N ARG A 258 17.38 2.08 1.24
CA ARG A 258 17.97 2.72 0.06
C ARG A 258 16.89 3.23 -0.88
N GLU A 259 15.86 2.44 -1.12
CA GLU A 259 14.73 2.80 -1.97
C GLU A 259 14.00 4.04 -1.43
N LEU A 260 13.69 4.08 -0.12
CA LEU A 260 13.09 5.25 0.52
C LEU A 260 14.01 6.49 0.51
N LEU A 261 15.33 6.30 0.61
CA LEU A 261 16.28 7.41 0.48
C LEU A 261 16.38 7.90 -0.97
N GLU A 262 16.38 7.00 -1.94
CA GLU A 262 16.42 7.32 -3.38
C GLU A 262 15.16 8.11 -3.77
N TYR A 263 13.96 7.66 -3.38
CA TYR A 263 12.73 8.43 -3.56
C TYR A 263 12.77 9.81 -2.88
N ALA A 264 13.29 9.90 -1.65
CA ALA A 264 13.42 11.19 -0.95
C ALA A 264 14.46 12.13 -1.64
N GLU A 265 15.49 11.59 -2.29
CA GLU A 265 16.45 12.36 -3.07
C GLU A 265 15.91 12.77 -4.46
N GLU A 266 15.08 11.92 -5.11
CA GLU A 266 14.40 12.23 -6.37
C GLU A 266 13.35 13.34 -6.20
N GLU A 267 12.45 13.23 -5.22
CA GLU A 267 11.44 14.28 -4.91
C GLU A 267 12.11 15.64 -4.61
N LEU A 268 13.28 15.62 -3.96
CA LEU A 268 14.07 16.82 -3.71
C LEU A 268 14.86 17.32 -4.94
N ALA A 269 15.12 16.49 -5.95
CA ALA A 269 15.86 16.90 -7.14
C ALA A 269 15.01 17.76 -8.11
N ASP A 270 13.69 17.53 -8.14
CA ASP A 270 12.75 18.21 -9.05
C ASP A 270 12.25 19.57 -8.53
N VAL A 271 12.51 19.93 -7.27
CA VAL A 271 12.12 21.23 -6.70
C VAL A 271 13.14 22.34 -6.99
N ALA A 272 12.66 23.57 -7.13
CA ALA A 272 13.48 24.73 -7.50
C ALA A 272 14.50 25.15 -6.43
N ASP A 273 14.28 24.79 -5.17
CA ASP A 273 15.23 24.98 -4.06
C ASP A 273 15.21 23.73 -3.14
N PRO A 274 16.02 22.71 -3.45
CA PRO A 274 16.09 21.46 -2.68
C PRO A 274 16.51 21.68 -1.22
N ALA A 275 17.28 22.73 -0.93
CA ALA A 275 17.72 23.04 0.42
C ALA A 275 16.60 23.65 1.25
N ALA A 276 15.80 24.55 0.67
CA ALA A 276 14.61 25.09 1.31
C ALA A 276 13.51 24.03 1.49
N GLU A 277 13.31 23.14 0.51
CA GLU A 277 12.33 22.06 0.64
C GLU A 277 12.77 21.04 1.70
N ARG A 278 14.05 20.64 1.70
CA ARG A 278 14.61 19.81 2.78
C ARG A 278 14.43 20.47 4.15
N ALA A 279 14.59 21.79 4.26
CA ALA A 279 14.35 22.51 5.51
C ALA A 279 12.87 22.63 5.94
N ARG A 280 11.90 22.19 5.12
CA ARG A 280 10.47 22.12 5.49
C ARG A 280 10.04 20.79 6.09
N PHE A 281 10.86 19.74 5.96
CA PHE A 281 10.59 18.45 6.60
C PHE A 281 10.85 18.56 8.11
N THR A 282 9.80 18.95 8.85
CA THR A 282 9.77 18.89 10.31
C THR A 282 9.55 17.43 10.71
N ASN A 283 10.65 16.72 10.93
CA ASN A 283 10.64 15.29 11.25
C ASN A 283 10.40 15.00 12.76
N ASP A 284 10.08 16.01 13.57
CA ASP A 284 9.54 15.90 14.93
C ASP A 284 8.84 17.22 15.37
N ASP A 285 8.51 17.34 16.66
CA ASP A 285 7.88 18.48 17.33
C ASP A 285 8.83 19.66 17.62
N ASP A 286 9.79 19.92 16.73
CA ASP A 286 10.96 20.80 16.92
C ASP A 286 11.86 20.39 18.12
N SER A 287 11.76 19.14 18.60
CA SER A 287 12.61 18.62 19.68
C SER A 287 14.03 18.29 19.21
N GLY A 288 14.26 18.16 17.90
CA GLY A 288 15.58 17.88 17.31
C GLY A 288 16.11 16.49 17.65
N ARG A 289 15.22 15.57 18.03
CA ARG A 289 15.52 14.17 18.26
C ARG A 289 15.65 13.41 16.95
N VAL A 290 14.92 13.82 15.94
CA VAL A 290 14.94 13.22 14.60
C VAL A 290 15.82 14.06 13.68
N ALA A 291 16.55 13.42 12.77
CA ALA A 291 17.37 14.14 11.81
C ALA A 291 16.48 14.98 10.88
N PRO A 292 16.77 16.28 10.65
CA PRO A 292 15.96 17.11 9.76
C PRO A 292 16.20 16.76 8.29
N GLY A 293 15.17 16.90 7.46
CA GLY A 293 15.33 16.84 6.01
C GLY A 293 14.79 15.61 5.29
N GLY A 294 13.71 15.01 5.81
CA GLY A 294 13.10 13.80 5.25
C GLY A 294 13.86 12.53 5.64
N PHE A 295 13.72 11.48 4.84
CA PHE A 295 14.34 10.17 5.10
C PHE A 295 15.88 10.23 5.00
N VAL A 296 16.58 9.56 5.91
CA VAL A 296 18.06 9.50 5.91
C VAL A 296 18.57 8.05 5.94
N ARG A 297 19.77 7.82 5.39
CA ARG A 297 20.39 6.48 5.25
C ARG A 297 20.44 5.63 6.53
N GLY A 298 20.42 6.25 7.71
CA GLY A 298 20.44 5.54 9.00
C GLY A 298 19.06 5.05 9.47
N TRP A 299 17.98 5.37 8.76
CA TRP A 299 16.64 4.92 9.11
C TRP A 299 16.39 3.55 8.47
N LEU A 300 16.13 2.55 9.32
CA LEU A 300 15.84 1.19 8.89
C LEU A 300 14.34 0.91 9.09
N PRO A 301 13.54 0.73 8.03
CA PRO A 301 12.16 0.25 8.17
C PRO A 301 12.21 -1.18 8.69
N ILE A 302 11.87 -1.39 9.96
CA ILE A 302 11.96 -2.70 10.63
C ILE A 302 10.62 -3.44 10.64
N TYR A 303 9.51 -2.71 10.55
CA TYR A 303 8.16 -3.25 10.43
C TYR A 303 7.34 -2.44 9.42
N ASP A 304 6.57 -3.12 8.57
CA ASP A 304 5.64 -2.52 7.59
C ASP A 304 4.19 -2.81 8.02
N HIS A 305 3.38 -1.76 8.19
CA HIS A 305 1.95 -1.90 8.52
C HIS A 305 1.09 -2.34 7.31
N GLY A 306 1.68 -2.69 6.16
CA GLY A 306 1.00 -3.07 4.92
C GLY A 306 0.25 -1.92 4.23
N THR A 307 0.20 -0.75 4.86
CA THR A 307 -0.41 0.46 4.29
C THR A 307 0.61 1.33 3.55
N GLY A 308 1.92 1.06 3.69
CA GLY A 308 3.00 2.01 3.35
C GLY A 308 3.22 3.04 4.46
N ALA A 309 3.06 2.62 5.72
CA ALA A 309 3.55 3.31 6.91
C ALA A 309 4.48 2.31 7.62
N PHE A 310 5.54 2.82 8.23
CA PHE A 310 6.64 1.98 8.73
C PHE A 310 7.01 2.33 10.16
N VAL A 311 7.39 1.30 10.92
CA VAL A 311 8.19 1.46 12.13
C VAL A 311 9.66 1.50 11.71
N ILE A 312 10.36 2.55 12.11
CA ILE A 312 11.75 2.81 11.74
C ILE A 312 12.65 2.70 12.97
N LEU A 313 13.72 1.92 12.86
CA LEU A 313 14.84 1.94 13.80
C LEU A 313 15.83 3.03 13.38
N ASP A 314 15.92 4.10 14.16
CA ASP A 314 16.74 5.26 13.84
C ASP A 314 18.20 5.07 14.29
N CYS A 315 19.06 4.75 13.32
CA CYS A 315 20.50 4.67 13.52
C CYS A 315 21.24 5.99 13.21
N ALA A 316 20.55 7.06 12.77
CA ALA A 316 21.15 8.37 12.49
C ALA A 316 20.26 9.51 13.02
N PRO A 317 20.08 9.61 14.35
CA PRO A 317 19.17 10.58 14.97
C PRO A 317 19.65 12.02 14.84
N GLY A 318 18.74 12.94 15.16
CA GLY A 318 19.05 14.35 15.34
C GLY A 318 19.96 14.61 16.56
N PRO A 319 20.47 15.85 16.73
CA PRO A 319 21.44 16.18 17.78
C PRO A 319 20.97 15.94 19.23
N ALA A 320 19.65 15.84 19.46
CA ALA A 320 19.05 15.54 20.76
C ALA A 320 18.45 14.12 20.86
N GLY A 321 18.59 13.30 19.81
CA GLY A 321 18.02 11.94 19.75
C GLY A 321 19.01 10.85 20.15
N GLU A 322 18.50 9.65 20.32
CA GLU A 322 19.28 8.49 20.77
C GLU A 322 19.35 7.42 19.68
N ARG A 323 20.55 6.87 19.43
CA ARG A 323 20.74 5.86 18.38
C ARG A 323 20.05 4.56 18.79
N GLY A 324 19.07 4.14 18.00
CA GLY A 324 18.21 2.99 18.28
C GLY A 324 16.82 3.36 18.77
N GLN A 325 16.49 4.65 18.90
CA GLN A 325 15.11 5.11 19.09
C GLN A 325 14.22 4.66 17.92
N ILE A 326 12.92 4.54 18.19
CA ILE A 326 11.93 4.08 17.23
C ILE A 326 11.11 5.27 16.75
N LEU A 327 11.01 5.40 15.42
CA LEU A 327 10.15 6.37 14.77
C LEU A 327 8.95 5.66 14.16
N GLU A 328 7.80 6.32 14.17
CA GLU A 328 6.74 6.04 13.19
C GLU A 328 6.91 6.96 12.00
N TYR A 329 6.80 6.39 10.80
CA TYR A 329 6.80 7.11 9.52
C TYR A 329 5.49 6.86 8.78
N GLY A 330 4.72 7.92 8.57
CA GLY A 330 3.40 7.84 7.93
C GLY A 330 2.83 9.23 7.64
N GLU A 331 1.93 9.31 6.66
CA GLU A 331 1.20 10.55 6.30
C GLU A 331 2.06 11.77 5.90
N GLY A 332 3.37 11.60 5.72
CA GLY A 332 4.34 12.67 5.47
C GLY A 332 4.95 13.25 6.75
N GLU A 333 4.56 12.73 7.92
CA GLU A 333 5.13 13.05 9.21
C GLU A 333 6.10 11.95 9.68
N THR A 334 6.98 12.32 10.60
CA THR A 334 7.83 11.38 11.34
C THR A 334 7.84 11.82 12.80
N ARG A 335 7.83 10.87 13.73
CA ARG A 335 7.87 11.16 15.17
C ARG A 335 8.56 10.04 15.93
N VAL A 336 9.31 10.38 16.98
CA VAL A 336 9.81 9.36 17.91
C VAL A 336 8.66 8.85 18.75
N THR A 337 8.40 7.54 18.73
CA THR A 337 7.37 6.91 19.56
C THR A 337 7.94 6.15 20.74
N HIS A 338 9.08 5.47 20.57
CA HIS A 338 9.69 4.68 21.64
C HIS A 338 11.20 4.99 21.78
N PRO A 339 11.77 4.90 22.99
CA PRO A 339 13.20 5.18 23.22
C PRO A 339 14.11 4.09 22.64
N ASP A 340 13.63 2.86 22.50
CA ASP A 340 14.36 1.73 21.93
C ASP A 340 13.42 0.67 21.32
N PHE A 341 14.00 -0.27 20.57
CA PHE A 341 13.29 -1.39 19.95
C PHE A 341 12.57 -2.29 20.97
N ARG A 342 13.14 -2.46 22.18
CA ARG A 342 12.54 -3.30 23.22
C ARG A 342 11.23 -2.70 23.74
N SER A 343 11.18 -1.38 23.90
CA SER A 343 10.00 -0.66 24.35
C SER A 343 8.88 -0.76 23.32
N TRP A 344 9.20 -0.53 22.03
CA TRP A 344 8.24 -0.75 20.93
C TRP A 344 7.75 -2.21 20.87
N LEU A 345 8.67 -3.18 21.00
CA LEU A 345 8.32 -4.60 20.97
C LEU A 345 7.44 -5.00 22.17
N GLN A 346 7.56 -4.33 23.32
CA GLN A 346 6.68 -4.57 24.44
C GLN A 346 5.24 -4.16 24.11
N ASP A 347 5.04 -2.93 23.65
CA ASP A 347 3.72 -2.41 23.30
C ASP A 347 3.09 -3.26 22.16
N HIS A 348 3.86 -3.64 21.14
CA HIS A 348 3.41 -4.55 20.08
C HIS A 348 2.99 -5.93 20.61
N VAL A 349 3.76 -6.53 21.54
CA VAL A 349 3.39 -7.82 22.16
C VAL A 349 2.16 -7.68 23.06
N GLU A 350 1.99 -6.56 23.75
CA GLU A 350 0.81 -6.30 24.58
C GLU A 350 -0.46 -6.10 23.73
N ASP A 351 -0.36 -5.47 22.55
CA ASP A 351 -1.47 -5.36 21.58
C ASP A 351 -1.88 -6.71 20.96
N LEU A 352 -0.98 -7.70 20.94
CA LEU A 352 -1.26 -9.08 20.51
C LEU A 352 -1.82 -9.97 21.63
N GLU A 353 -1.72 -9.57 22.91
CA GLU A 353 -2.18 -10.37 24.04
C GLU A 353 -3.70 -10.18 24.31
N PRO A 354 -4.49 -11.26 24.44
CA PRO A 354 -5.97 -11.22 24.39
C PRO A 354 -6.71 -10.94 25.72
#